data_AF-A0A7X2TRL7-F1
#
_entry.id   AF-A0A7X2TRL7-F1
#
_cell.length_a   1.000
_cell.length_b   1.000
_cell.length_c   1.000
_cell.angle_alpha   90.00
_cell.angle_beta   90.00
_cell.angle_gamma   90.00
#
_symmetry.space_group_name_H-M   'P 1'
#
loop_
_entity.id
_entity.type
_entity.pdbx_description
1 polymer ?
#
loop_
_entity_poly.entity_id
_entity_poly.type
_entity_poly.pdbx_seq_one_letter_code
_entity_poly.pdbx_strand_id
1 'polypeptide(L)'
;MPVTQDIGHRVELVSMDAHCQNITIGLYQRPDGAYLVHTFSGKTGVAARIDFVVKAMATLGEMEPADSGCLRFPCGASHVMAVRRLFLEAAKLPSSDELPVRPLFIFDRKSNEEVRVRSLGSGVYEVEASPRAEAVAGGLAKLGHLNAAEGATTRVHFPCGQPHDALIGLLLYRALNVRAAVREMELAAGRGMLVAPSAQR
;
A
#
# COMPACT_ATOMS: atom_id res chain seq x y z
N MET A 1 -29.49 -16.10 12.23
CA MET A 1 -28.98 -15.99 10.84
C MET A 1 -27.78 -15.05 10.90
N PRO A 2 -26.60 -15.41 10.37
CA PRO A 2 -25.51 -14.45 10.33
C PRO A 2 -25.87 -13.39 9.29
N VAL A 3 -25.97 -12.14 9.74
CA VAL A 3 -26.08 -10.99 8.84
C VAL A 3 -24.75 -10.93 8.11
N THR A 4 -24.71 -11.30 6.84
CA THR A 4 -23.58 -11.03 5.95
C THR A 4 -23.51 -9.51 5.82
N GLN A 5 -22.73 -8.87 6.69
CA GLN A 5 -22.38 -7.47 6.56
C GLN A 5 -21.68 -7.31 5.20
N ASP A 6 -22.23 -6.46 4.33
CA ASP A 6 -21.61 -6.15 3.04
C ASP A 6 -20.36 -5.29 3.28
N ILE A 7 -19.24 -5.98 3.53
CA ILE A 7 -17.92 -5.39 3.78
C ILE A 7 -17.18 -5.05 2.47
N GLY A 8 -17.75 -5.36 1.30
CA GLY A 8 -17.17 -5.09 -0.01
C GLY A 8 -16.23 -6.17 -0.55
N HIS A 9 -15.53 -5.84 -1.65
CA HIS A 9 -14.61 -6.73 -2.35
C HIS A 9 -13.24 -6.76 -1.64
N ARG A 10 -12.70 -7.97 -1.39
CA ARG A 10 -11.39 -8.12 -0.74
C ARG A 10 -10.26 -7.63 -1.65
N VAL A 11 -9.53 -6.63 -1.19
CA VAL A 11 -8.38 -6.04 -1.87
C VAL A 11 -7.08 -6.75 -1.49
N GLU A 12 -6.88 -7.03 -0.19
CA GLU A 12 -5.66 -7.66 0.35
C GLU A 12 -5.93 -8.38 1.67
N LEU A 13 -5.05 -9.29 2.07
CA LEU A 13 -5.17 -10.07 3.31
C LEU A 13 -3.81 -10.28 4.00
N VAL A 14 -3.76 -10.04 5.31
CA VAL A 14 -2.70 -10.52 6.20
C VAL A 14 -3.26 -11.71 6.98
N SER A 15 -2.83 -12.94 6.64
CA SER A 15 -3.39 -14.17 7.22
C SER A 15 -2.99 -14.41 8.68
N MET A 16 -1.84 -13.91 9.10
CA MET A 16 -1.33 -14.06 10.46
C MET A 16 -0.64 -12.77 10.87
N ASP A 17 -1.41 -11.86 11.47
CA ASP A 17 -0.87 -10.62 12.03
C ASP A 17 -0.03 -10.96 13.27
N ALA A 18 1.29 -10.84 13.13
CA ALA A 18 2.26 -11.15 14.17
C ALA A 18 2.11 -10.27 15.42
N HIS A 19 1.40 -9.15 15.28
CA HIS A 19 1.21 -8.13 16.32
C HIS A 19 -0.12 -8.27 17.05
N CYS A 20 -0.96 -9.24 16.70
CA CYS A 20 -2.23 -9.49 17.37
C CYS A 20 -2.65 -10.95 17.25
N GLN A 21 -2.06 -11.82 18.07
CA GLN A 21 -2.52 -13.21 18.27
C GLN A 21 -2.74 -14.01 16.96
N ASN A 22 -1.94 -13.72 15.93
CA ASN A 22 -2.02 -14.32 14.60
C ASN A 22 -3.43 -14.28 13.98
N ILE A 23 -4.18 -13.20 14.23
CA ILE A 23 -5.48 -12.99 13.58
C ILE A 23 -5.29 -12.74 12.08
N THR A 24 -6.35 -13.00 11.31
CA THR A 24 -6.45 -12.55 9.92
C THR A 24 -6.99 -11.12 9.88
N ILE A 25 -6.33 -10.22 9.17
CA ILE A 25 -6.80 -8.86 8.88
C ILE A 25 -6.96 -8.72 7.37
N GLY A 26 -8.13 -8.29 6.92
CA GLY A 26 -8.41 -8.02 5.50
C GLY A 26 -8.59 -6.54 5.22
N LEU A 27 -8.15 -6.13 4.03
CA LEU A 27 -8.51 -4.85 3.43
C LEU A 27 -9.59 -5.10 2.38
N TYR A 28 -10.70 -4.38 2.47
CA TYR A 28 -11.83 -4.49 1.56
C TYR A 28 -12.11 -3.14 0.92
N GLN A 29 -12.56 -3.15 -0.34
CA GLN A 29 -13.05 -1.98 -1.04
C GLN A 29 -14.56 -2.07 -1.14
N ARG A 30 -15.24 -1.05 -0.62
CA ARG A 30 -16.69 -0.90 -0.70
C ARG A 30 -17.12 -0.37 -2.08
N PRO A 31 -18.40 -0.51 -2.47
CA PRO A 31 -18.89 -0.04 -3.78
C PRO A 31 -18.69 1.46 -4.03
N ASP A 32 -18.65 2.27 -2.98
CA ASP A 32 -18.36 3.72 -3.03
C ASP A 32 -16.86 4.03 -3.21
N GLY A 33 -16.01 3.01 -3.30
CA GLY A 33 -14.57 3.13 -3.47
C GLY A 33 -13.79 3.26 -2.16
N ALA A 34 -14.45 3.38 -1.01
CA ALA A 34 -13.79 3.50 0.30
C ALA A 34 -13.21 2.15 0.76
N TYR A 35 -12.17 2.21 1.58
CA TYR A 35 -11.43 1.07 2.08
C TYR A 35 -11.77 0.77 3.55
N LEU A 36 -12.11 -0.48 3.83
CA LEU A 36 -12.40 -0.98 5.17
C LEU A 36 -11.32 -1.97 5.60
N VAL A 37 -10.70 -1.72 6.76
CA VAL A 37 -9.84 -2.69 7.44
C VAL A 37 -10.73 -3.51 8.39
N HIS A 38 -10.73 -4.83 8.23
CA HIS A 38 -11.67 -5.70 8.95
C HIS A 38 -11.03 -7.02 9.39
N THR A 39 -11.58 -7.60 10.45
CA THR A 39 -11.30 -8.97 10.89
C THR A 39 -12.55 -9.59 11.48
N PHE A 40 -12.70 -10.90 11.27
CA PHE A 40 -13.76 -11.69 11.90
C PHE A 40 -13.38 -12.18 13.31
N SER A 41 -12.18 -11.88 13.80
CA SER A 41 -11.73 -12.33 15.11
C SER A 41 -12.36 -11.50 16.22
N GLY A 42 -13.00 -12.15 17.19
CA GLY A 42 -13.51 -11.52 18.41
C GLY A 42 -12.53 -11.53 19.59
N LYS A 43 -11.23 -11.78 19.35
CA LYS A 43 -10.23 -11.86 20.42
C LYS A 43 -10.00 -10.50 21.10
N THR A 44 -9.58 -10.52 22.35
CA THR A 44 -9.22 -9.30 23.10
C THR A 44 -8.08 -8.53 22.41
N GLY A 45 -8.17 -7.21 22.39
CA GLY A 45 -7.16 -6.34 21.78
C GLY A 45 -7.26 -6.17 20.25
N VAL A 46 -8.17 -6.91 19.60
CA VAL A 46 -8.40 -6.81 18.15
C VAL A 46 -8.84 -5.41 17.73
N ALA A 47 -9.81 -4.81 18.43
CA ALA A 47 -10.31 -3.48 18.10
C ALA A 47 -9.18 -2.44 18.06
N ALA A 48 -8.36 -2.40 19.12
CA ALA A 48 -7.19 -1.52 19.18
C ALA A 48 -6.17 -1.81 18.06
N ARG A 49 -6.03 -3.07 17.64
CA ARG A 49 -5.17 -3.43 16.51
C ARG A 49 -5.71 -2.89 15.19
N ILE A 50 -7.00 -3.04 14.92
CA ILE A 50 -7.64 -2.52 13.71
C ILE A 50 -7.55 -1.00 13.68
N ASP A 51 -7.85 -0.32 14.79
CA ASP A 51 -7.75 1.14 14.92
C ASP A 51 -6.33 1.63 14.62
N PHE A 52 -5.30 0.91 15.11
CA PHE A 52 -3.92 1.22 14.79
C PHE A 52 -3.63 1.07 13.29
N VAL A 53 -4.04 -0.04 12.65
CA VAL A 53 -3.80 -0.25 11.21
C VAL A 53 -4.51 0.83 10.38
N VAL A 54 -5.75 1.20 10.74
CA VAL A 54 -6.47 2.31 10.10
C VAL A 54 -5.71 3.63 10.26
N LYS A 55 -5.26 3.96 11.48
CA LYS A 55 -4.46 5.16 11.75
C LYS A 55 -3.14 5.17 10.98
N ALA A 56 -2.47 4.01 10.88
CA ALA A 56 -1.25 3.85 10.12
C ALA A 56 -1.48 4.08 8.63
N MET A 57 -2.56 3.55 8.06
CA MET A 57 -2.91 3.81 6.66
C MET A 57 -3.24 5.29 6.42
N ALA A 58 -4.03 5.91 7.30
CA ALA A 58 -4.33 7.34 7.22
C ALA A 58 -3.07 8.21 7.25
N THR A 59 -2.13 7.89 8.14
CA THR A 59 -0.90 8.68 8.31
C THR A 59 0.11 8.43 7.19
N LEU A 60 0.44 7.16 6.91
CA LEU A 60 1.50 6.79 5.98
C LEU A 60 1.09 6.92 4.51
N GLY A 61 -0.22 6.97 4.23
CA GLY A 61 -0.77 7.12 2.88
C GLY A 61 -1.55 8.40 2.66
N GLU A 62 -1.61 9.29 3.66
CA GLU A 62 -2.42 10.52 3.65
C GLU A 62 -3.88 10.25 3.25
N MET A 63 -4.44 9.15 3.76
CA MET A 63 -5.86 8.81 3.57
C MET A 63 -6.71 9.53 4.62
N GLU A 64 -7.92 9.93 4.22
CA GLU A 64 -8.87 10.55 5.12
C GLU A 64 -9.94 9.55 5.59
N PRO A 65 -10.47 9.70 6.82
CA PRO A 65 -11.65 8.98 7.26
C PRO A 65 -12.83 9.20 6.33
N ALA A 66 -13.54 8.12 6.05
CA ALA A 66 -14.85 8.11 5.40
C ALA A 66 -15.88 7.51 6.37
N ASP A 67 -17.12 7.38 5.91
CA ASP A 67 -18.21 6.85 6.73
C ASP A 67 -17.92 5.44 7.27
N SER A 68 -18.49 5.13 8.44
CA SER A 68 -18.46 3.79 9.03
C SER A 68 -17.06 3.20 9.25
N GLY A 69 -16.06 4.05 9.58
CA GLY A 69 -14.69 3.60 9.88
C GLY A 69 -13.89 3.22 8.63
N CYS A 70 -14.33 3.64 7.45
CA CYS A 70 -13.59 3.46 6.21
C CYS A 70 -12.55 4.56 5.99
N LEU A 71 -11.66 4.37 5.02
CA LEU A 71 -10.66 5.33 4.56
C LEU A 71 -10.80 5.56 3.05
N ARG A 72 -10.46 6.76 2.57
CA ARG A 72 -10.34 7.04 1.14
C ARG A 72 -9.17 7.98 0.87
N PHE A 73 -8.69 7.99 -0.37
CA PHE A 73 -7.76 9.04 -0.79
C PHE A 73 -8.52 10.34 -1.03
N PRO A 74 -7.99 11.51 -0.62
CA PRO A 74 -8.63 12.80 -0.84
C PRO A 74 -8.93 13.10 -2.33
N CYS A 75 -8.15 12.54 -3.25
CA CYS A 75 -8.38 12.67 -4.70
C CYS A 75 -9.60 11.88 -5.23
N GLY A 76 -10.23 11.03 -4.41
CA GLY A 76 -11.36 10.18 -4.78
C GLY A 76 -11.02 8.93 -5.61
N ALA A 77 -9.83 8.84 -6.20
CA ALA A 77 -9.38 7.65 -6.91
C ALA A 77 -9.01 6.48 -5.95
N SER A 78 -9.12 5.25 -6.46
CA SER A 78 -8.94 4.03 -5.67
C SER A 78 -7.47 3.71 -5.35
N HIS A 79 -6.56 3.92 -6.30
CA HIS A 79 -5.13 3.59 -6.16
C HIS A 79 -4.88 2.17 -5.62
N VAL A 80 -5.60 1.17 -6.15
CA VAL A 80 -5.62 -0.22 -5.65
C VAL A 80 -4.22 -0.83 -5.42
N MET A 81 -3.25 -0.58 -6.30
CA MET A 81 -1.88 -1.09 -6.12
C MET A 81 -1.15 -0.42 -4.95
N ALA A 82 -1.26 0.91 -4.84
CA ALA A 82 -0.63 1.66 -3.77
C ALA A 82 -1.26 1.35 -2.40
N VAL A 83 -2.60 1.26 -2.31
CA VAL A 83 -3.30 0.97 -1.05
C VAL A 83 -3.04 -0.46 -0.55
N ARG A 84 -2.90 -1.44 -1.45
CA ARG A 84 -2.45 -2.79 -1.08
C ARG A 84 -1.11 -2.73 -0.38
N ARG A 85 -0.16 -1.98 -0.96
CA ARG A 85 1.17 -1.86 -0.39
C ARG A 85 1.16 -1.13 0.93
N LEU A 86 0.44 -0.02 1.01
CA LEU A 86 0.22 0.75 2.24
C LEU A 86 -0.33 -0.14 3.36
N PHE A 87 -1.36 -0.94 3.10
CA PHE A 87 -1.93 -1.86 4.08
C PHE A 87 -0.93 -2.90 4.57
N LEU A 88 -0.16 -3.52 3.66
CA LEU A 88 0.86 -4.50 4.04
C LEU A 88 1.99 -3.88 4.87
N GLU A 89 2.37 -2.64 4.61
CA GLU A 89 3.38 -1.93 5.42
C GLU A 89 2.79 -1.50 6.78
N ALA A 90 1.55 -1.01 6.81
CA ALA A 90 0.85 -0.67 8.06
C ALA A 90 0.69 -1.88 8.99
N ALA A 91 0.29 -3.03 8.45
CA ALA A 91 0.13 -4.26 9.21
C ALA A 91 1.46 -4.85 9.72
N LYS A 92 2.62 -4.45 9.17
CA LYS A 92 3.93 -4.88 9.69
C LYS A 92 4.37 -4.11 10.93
N LEU A 93 3.77 -2.96 11.19
CA LEU A 93 4.15 -2.13 12.33
C LEU A 93 3.50 -2.68 13.61
N PRO A 94 4.26 -2.83 14.70
CA PRO A 94 3.72 -2.99 16.05
C PRO A 94 2.76 -1.85 16.40
N SER A 95 1.71 -2.14 17.17
CA SER A 95 0.70 -1.13 17.52
C SER A 95 1.22 0.01 18.43
N SER A 96 2.43 -0.12 18.95
CA SER A 96 3.14 0.89 19.76
C SER A 96 4.07 1.79 18.95
N ASP A 97 4.32 1.48 17.68
CA ASP A 97 5.30 2.20 16.89
C ASP A 97 4.81 3.58 16.46
N GLU A 98 5.75 4.51 16.34
CA GLU A 98 5.51 5.77 15.66
C GLU A 98 5.23 5.53 14.17
N LEU A 99 4.51 6.47 13.56
CA LEU A 99 4.11 6.39 12.14
C LEU A 99 4.86 7.46 11.33
N PRO A 100 6.17 7.31 11.09
CA PRO A 100 6.93 8.30 10.33
C PRO A 100 6.56 8.21 8.85
N VAL A 101 6.01 9.30 8.31
CA VAL A 101 5.87 9.46 6.86
C VAL A 101 7.25 9.33 6.23
N ARG A 102 7.37 8.46 5.23
CA ARG A 102 8.65 8.18 4.59
C ARG A 102 9.06 9.38 3.73
N PRO A 103 10.32 9.85 3.81
CA PRO A 103 10.78 10.95 2.98
C PRO A 103 10.86 10.55 1.51
N LEU A 104 10.91 11.55 0.63
CA LEU A 104 11.14 11.38 -0.80
C LEU A 104 12.62 11.17 -1.15
N PHE A 105 13.41 10.62 -0.23
CA PHE A 105 14.80 10.24 -0.48
C PHE A 105 15.17 9.01 0.33
N ILE A 106 16.14 8.25 -0.16
CA ILE A 106 16.66 7.04 0.49
C ILE A 106 18.09 6.76 0.06
N PHE A 107 18.92 6.32 0.99
CA PHE A 107 20.25 5.81 0.65
C PHE A 107 20.18 4.43 0.01
N ASP A 108 20.64 4.31 -1.24
CA ASP A 108 20.74 3.04 -1.95
C ASP A 108 22.12 2.41 -1.75
N ARG A 109 22.15 1.32 -0.98
CA ARG A 109 23.39 0.56 -0.74
C ARG A 109 23.98 -0.07 -2.00
N LYS A 110 23.20 -0.25 -3.07
CA LYS A 110 23.70 -0.86 -4.32
C LYS A 110 24.51 0.12 -5.16
N SER A 111 24.07 1.37 -5.28
CA SER A 111 24.84 2.44 -5.93
C SER A 111 25.75 3.20 -4.98
N ASN A 112 25.59 3.04 -3.66
CA ASN A 112 26.27 3.82 -2.63
C ASN A 112 25.99 5.33 -2.76
N GLU A 113 24.75 5.67 -3.14
CA GLU A 113 24.30 7.04 -3.36
C GLU A 113 22.91 7.27 -2.74
N GLU A 114 22.57 8.53 -2.49
CA GLU A 114 21.20 8.92 -2.16
C GLU A 114 20.36 8.98 -3.44
N VAL A 115 19.24 8.26 -3.44
CA VAL A 115 18.19 8.35 -4.44
C VAL A 115 17.16 9.34 -3.93
N ARG A 116 16.84 10.37 -4.71
CA ARG A 116 15.84 11.39 -4.38
C ARG A 116 14.71 11.37 -5.39
N VAL A 117 13.51 11.70 -4.94
CA VAL A 117 12.35 11.94 -5.79
C VAL A 117 11.89 13.36 -5.58
N ARG A 118 11.93 14.17 -6.63
CA ARG A 118 11.53 15.57 -6.60
C ARG A 118 10.10 15.70 -7.13
N SER A 119 9.22 16.34 -6.36
CA SER A 119 7.91 16.75 -6.86
C SER A 119 8.08 17.93 -7.81
N LEU A 120 7.52 17.82 -9.02
CA LEU A 120 7.48 18.89 -10.02
C LEU A 120 6.16 19.68 -9.98
N GLY A 121 5.27 19.35 -9.03
CA GLY A 121 3.90 19.86 -8.99
C GLY A 121 2.93 19.00 -9.81
N SER A 122 1.63 19.21 -9.59
CA SER A 122 0.54 18.53 -10.31
C SER A 122 0.66 17.00 -10.36
N GLY A 123 1.13 16.39 -9.27
CA GLY A 123 1.27 14.94 -9.15
C GLY A 123 2.38 14.31 -10.00
N VAL A 124 3.29 15.11 -10.57
CA VAL A 124 4.44 14.63 -11.35
C VAL A 124 5.69 14.58 -10.47
N TYR A 125 6.42 13.48 -10.56
CA TYR A 125 7.62 13.19 -9.79
C TYR A 125 8.80 12.86 -10.70
N GLU A 126 9.97 13.40 -10.42
CA GLU A 126 11.23 13.08 -11.09
C GLU A 126 12.15 12.31 -10.15
N VAL A 127 12.70 11.20 -10.62
CA VAL A 127 13.69 10.42 -9.90
C VAL A 127 15.09 10.93 -10.22
N GLU A 128 15.81 11.34 -9.19
CA GLU A 128 17.19 11.82 -9.23
C GLU A 128 18.10 10.75 -8.61
N ALA A 129 18.74 9.96 -9.47
CA ALA A 129 19.73 8.95 -9.08
C ALA A 129 20.65 8.55 -10.24
N SER A 130 21.93 8.30 -9.96
CA SER A 130 22.87 7.79 -10.95
C SER A 130 23.38 6.40 -10.55
N PRO A 131 23.51 5.43 -11.48
CA PRO A 131 22.88 5.33 -12.78
C PRO A 131 21.40 4.84 -12.70
N ARG A 132 20.77 4.86 -11.52
CA ARG A 132 19.57 4.06 -11.23
C ARG A 132 18.22 4.73 -11.49
N ALA A 133 18.18 5.98 -11.94
CA ALA A 133 16.92 6.75 -12.04
C ALA A 133 15.80 6.01 -12.78
N GLU A 134 16.06 5.50 -13.98
CA GLU A 134 15.03 4.79 -14.78
C GLU A 134 14.54 3.51 -14.10
N ALA A 135 15.44 2.75 -13.49
CA ALA A 135 15.10 1.51 -12.80
C ALA A 135 14.22 1.79 -11.58
N VAL A 136 14.48 2.87 -10.85
CA VAL A 136 13.68 3.30 -9.70
C VAL A 136 12.33 3.88 -10.16
N ALA A 137 12.30 4.70 -11.21
CA ALA A 137 11.07 5.21 -11.81
C ALA A 137 10.16 4.06 -12.28
N GLY A 138 10.71 3.08 -13.01
CA GLY A 138 9.98 1.86 -13.39
C GLY A 138 9.52 1.03 -12.18
N GLY A 139 10.32 1.01 -11.12
CA GLY A 139 9.94 0.40 -9.84
C GLY A 139 8.72 1.07 -9.20
N LEU A 140 8.71 2.41 -9.14
CA LEU A 140 7.57 3.19 -8.65
C LEU A 140 6.34 2.93 -9.52
N ALA A 141 6.46 3.07 -10.84
CA ALA A 141 5.37 2.82 -11.79
C ALA A 141 4.71 1.46 -11.58
N LYS A 142 5.52 0.40 -11.45
CA LYS A 142 5.02 -0.95 -11.23
C LYS A 142 4.34 -1.14 -9.88
N LEU A 143 4.86 -0.54 -8.80
CA LEU A 143 4.34 -0.76 -7.44
C LEU A 143 3.10 0.09 -7.13
N GLY A 144 2.99 1.30 -7.69
CA GLY A 144 1.87 2.20 -7.41
C GLY A 144 0.86 2.35 -8.56
N HIS A 145 1.08 1.65 -9.69
CA HIS A 145 0.33 1.87 -10.93
C HIS A 145 0.42 3.33 -11.41
N LEU A 146 1.64 3.87 -11.41
CA LEU A 146 1.93 5.19 -11.96
C LEU A 146 2.22 5.09 -13.45
N ASN A 147 1.94 6.17 -14.16
CA ASN A 147 2.27 6.32 -15.57
C ASN A 147 3.63 7.00 -15.71
N ALA A 148 4.42 6.60 -16.70
CA ALA A 148 5.57 7.38 -17.12
C ALA A 148 5.09 8.73 -17.71
N ALA A 149 5.84 9.80 -17.47
CA ALA A 149 5.58 11.06 -18.17
C ALA A 149 6.03 10.94 -19.63
N GLU A 150 5.27 11.55 -20.54
CA GLU A 150 5.59 11.52 -21.96
C GLU A 150 6.98 12.13 -22.22
N GLY A 151 7.83 11.40 -22.96
CA GLY A 151 9.18 11.83 -23.29
C GLY A 151 10.20 11.83 -22.13
N ALA A 152 9.85 11.32 -20.94
CA ALA A 152 10.76 11.31 -19.79
C ALA A 152 10.72 9.97 -19.03
N THR A 153 11.78 9.16 -19.16
CA THR A 153 11.91 7.81 -18.57
C THR A 153 12.11 7.81 -17.05
N THR A 154 12.53 8.94 -16.47
CA THR A 154 12.78 9.11 -15.04
C THR A 154 11.63 9.81 -14.32
N ARG A 155 10.54 10.13 -15.03
CA ARG A 155 9.39 10.85 -14.48
C ARG A 155 8.16 9.97 -14.42
N VAL A 156 7.44 10.04 -13.30
CA VAL A 156 6.22 9.27 -13.05
C VAL A 156 5.12 10.16 -12.48
N HIS A 157 3.87 9.79 -12.70
CA HIS A 157 2.72 10.47 -12.13
C HIS A 157 1.57 9.51 -11.85
N PHE A 158 0.74 9.82 -10.86
CA PHE A 158 -0.50 9.08 -10.65
C PHE A 158 -1.52 9.43 -11.74
N PRO A 159 -2.32 8.47 -12.23
CA PRO A 159 -3.35 8.73 -13.24
C PRO A 159 -4.41 9.76 -12.79
N CYS A 160 -4.58 9.98 -11.49
CA CYS A 160 -5.51 10.99 -10.94
C CYS A 160 -5.02 12.44 -11.11
N GLY A 161 -3.74 12.65 -11.48
CA GLY A 161 -3.13 13.97 -11.63
C GLY A 161 -2.91 14.75 -10.33
N GLN A 162 -3.07 14.11 -9.17
CA GLN A 162 -2.90 14.73 -7.85
C GLN A 162 -1.58 14.28 -7.18
N PRO A 163 -0.99 15.11 -6.31
CA PRO A 163 0.17 14.72 -5.51
C PRO A 163 -0.20 13.70 -4.43
N HIS A 164 0.69 12.74 -4.21
CA HIS A 164 0.64 11.70 -3.18
C HIS A 164 2.04 11.44 -2.62
N ASP A 165 2.65 12.45 -2.01
CA ASP A 165 4.06 12.41 -1.57
C ASP A 165 4.31 11.29 -0.55
N ALA A 166 3.39 11.07 0.40
CA ALA A 166 3.51 9.98 1.36
C ALA A 166 3.53 8.60 0.70
N LEU A 167 2.69 8.39 -0.34
CA LEU A 167 2.73 7.15 -1.12
C LEU A 167 4.03 7.01 -1.90
N ILE A 168 4.54 8.08 -2.52
CA ILE A 168 5.83 8.02 -3.22
C ILE A 168 6.94 7.63 -2.26
N GLY A 169 7.03 8.28 -1.08
CA GLY A 169 8.04 7.96 -0.08
C GLY A 169 7.93 6.51 0.40
N LEU A 170 6.71 6.01 0.63
CA LEU A 170 6.45 4.63 1.01
C LEU A 170 6.89 3.63 -0.08
N LEU A 171 6.59 3.93 -1.34
CA LEU A 171 6.93 3.07 -2.47
C LEU A 171 8.43 3.11 -2.81
N LEU A 172 9.10 4.25 -2.62
CA LEU A 172 10.51 4.48 -2.96
C LEU A 172 11.44 3.45 -2.30
N TYR A 173 11.24 3.17 -1.01
CA TYR A 173 12.02 2.17 -0.27
C TYR A 173 11.98 0.79 -0.95
N ARG A 174 10.85 0.45 -1.58
CA ARG A 174 10.63 -0.83 -2.26
C ARG A 174 11.00 -0.78 -3.74
N ALA A 175 10.93 0.38 -4.38
CA ALA A 175 11.32 0.59 -5.77
C ALA A 175 12.80 0.27 -6.03
N LEU A 176 13.69 0.51 -5.05
CA LEU A 176 15.10 0.10 -5.12
C LEU A 176 15.30 -1.41 -5.36
N ASN A 177 14.32 -2.24 -5.00
CA ASN A 177 14.31 -3.68 -5.21
C ASN A 177 12.93 -4.19 -5.65
N VAL A 178 12.41 -3.63 -6.75
CA VAL A 178 11.07 -3.93 -7.26
C VAL A 178 10.79 -5.43 -7.44
N ARG A 179 11.79 -6.22 -7.89
CA ARG A 179 11.61 -7.67 -8.08
C ARG A 179 11.29 -8.39 -6.78
N ALA A 180 12.00 -8.07 -5.70
CA ALA A 180 11.73 -8.64 -4.39
C ALA A 180 10.37 -8.17 -3.86
N ALA A 181 10.02 -6.91 -4.05
CA ALA A 181 8.73 -6.36 -3.64
C ALA A 181 7.54 -7.02 -4.36
N VAL A 182 7.65 -7.25 -5.68
CA VAL A 182 6.61 -7.94 -6.47
C VAL A 182 6.45 -9.39 -6.03
N ARG A 183 7.56 -10.13 -5.86
CA ARG A 183 7.51 -11.51 -5.36
C ARG A 183 6.87 -11.61 -3.98
N GLU A 184 7.15 -10.65 -3.09
CA GLU A 184 6.53 -10.58 -1.76
C GLU A 184 5.00 -10.41 -1.86
N MET A 185 4.53 -9.57 -2.78
CA MET A 185 3.09 -9.38 -3.04
C MET A 185 2.44 -10.63 -3.63
N GLU A 186 3.08 -11.30 -4.58
CA GLU A 186 2.59 -12.57 -5.16
C GLU A 186 2.47 -13.66 -4.08
N LEU A 187 3.48 -13.78 -3.21
CA LEU A 187 3.45 -14.71 -2.08
C LEU A 187 2.37 -14.35 -1.05
N ALA A 188 2.10 -13.05 -0.83
CA ALA A 188 1.00 -12.61 0.02
C ALA A 188 -0.36 -12.97 -0.61
N ALA A 189 -0.57 -12.67 -1.89
CA ALA A 189 -1.81 -12.96 -2.61
C ALA A 189 -2.12 -14.47 -2.72
N GLY A 190 -1.08 -15.31 -2.76
CA GLY A 190 -1.22 -16.77 -2.76
C GLY A 190 -1.68 -17.37 -1.42
N ARG A 191 -1.53 -16.64 -0.30
CA ARG A 191 -1.93 -17.12 1.02
C ARG A 191 -3.44 -16.93 1.22
N GLY A 192 -4.15 -18.04 1.46
CA GLY A 192 -5.61 -18.03 1.69
C GLY A 192 -6.46 -18.22 0.43
N MET A 193 -5.88 -18.56 -0.71
CA MET A 193 -6.61 -19.22 -1.80
C MET A 193 -6.68 -20.72 -1.51
N LEU A 194 -7.75 -21.17 -0.86
CA LEU A 194 -8.16 -22.57 -1.00
C LEU A 194 -8.70 -22.70 -2.44
N VAL A 195 -7.97 -23.41 -3.30
CA VAL A 195 -8.51 -23.84 -4.59
C VAL A 195 -9.75 -24.67 -4.26
N ALA A 196 -10.89 -24.31 -4.86
CA ALA A 196 -12.11 -25.10 -4.70
C ALA A 196 -11.83 -26.56 -5.12
N PRO A 197 -12.36 -27.58 -4.42
CA PRO A 197 -12.13 -29.00 -4.74
C PRO A 197 -12.59 -29.43 -6.16
N SER A 198 -13.19 -28.53 -6.95
CA SER A 198 -13.69 -28.81 -8.30
C SER A 198 -12.61 -28.90 -9.38
N ALA A 199 -11.32 -28.74 -9.05
CA ALA A 199 -10.20 -28.80 -10.00
C ALA A 199 -9.39 -30.11 -9.97
N GLN A 200 -9.83 -31.13 -9.23
CA GLN A 200 -9.30 -32.50 -9.32
C GLN A 200 -10.33 -33.40 -10.01
N ARG A 201 -10.21 -33.54 -11.33
CA ARG A 201 -10.73 -34.67 -12.09
C ARG A 201 -9.64 -35.18 -13.00
#